data_AF-A8VT40-F1
#
_entry.id   AF-A8VT40-F1
#
_cell.length_a   1.000
_cell.length_b   1.000
_cell.length_c   1.000
_cell.angle_alpha   90.00
_cell.angle_beta   90.00
_cell.angle_gamma   90.00
#
_symmetry.space_group_name_H-M   'P 1'
#
loop_
_entity.id
_entity.type
_entity.pdbx_description
1 polymer ?
#
loop_
_entity_poly.entity_id
_entity_poly.type
_entity_poly.pdbx_seq_one_letter_code
_entity_poly.pdbx_strand_id
1 'polypeptide(L)'
;EEFDLFIAYEEDVERGLENAQNASLRFMEQAASHVCPVLLEAMAHHDDGDDEDDWTPAKAAGVCLMLAAQCVRDDIVNYVIPFFKHFQNPDWKYKEAAIMAFGSILDGPDPKKLLPMAQEALPAIVAAMCDKNVNVRDTAAWALGRVIDTCSELANNAELLQSVLPVLS
;
A
#
# COMPACT_ATOMS: atom_id res chain seq x y z
N GLU A 1 17.15 -16.50 21.48
CA GLU A 1 16.54 -15.70 20.40
C GLU A 1 16.20 -14.28 20.83
N GLU A 2 15.20 -14.04 21.68
CA GLU A 2 14.87 -12.67 22.12
C GLU A 2 15.95 -12.06 23.04
N PHE A 3 16.55 -12.89 23.90
CA PHE A 3 17.64 -12.50 24.81
C PHE A 3 18.94 -12.17 24.06
N ASP A 4 19.23 -12.88 22.97
CA ASP A 4 20.42 -12.62 22.15
C ASP A 4 20.26 -11.32 21.34
N LEU A 5 19.03 -11.01 20.91
CA LEU A 5 18.69 -9.76 20.26
C LEU A 5 18.89 -8.56 21.19
N PHE A 6 18.52 -8.73 22.47
CA PHE A 6 18.70 -7.70 23.50
C PHE A 6 20.19 -7.40 23.75
N ILE A 7 21.04 -8.43 23.75
CA ILE A 7 22.49 -8.27 23.92
C ILE A 7 23.10 -7.58 22.70
N ALA A 8 22.74 -7.99 21.47
CA ALA A 8 23.23 -7.36 20.24
C ALA A 8 22.78 -5.89 20.16
N TYR A 9 21.56 -5.58 20.62
CA TYR A 9 21.06 -4.22 20.73
C TYR A 9 21.90 -3.36 21.69
N GLU A 10 22.19 -3.85 22.89
CA GLU A 10 23.03 -3.11 23.84
C GLU A 10 24.44 -2.87 23.28
N GLU A 11 25.03 -3.86 22.61
CA GLU A 11 26.34 -3.70 21.95
C GLU A 11 26.32 -2.66 20.82
N ASP A 12 25.27 -2.63 20.00
CA ASP A 12 25.14 -1.67 18.90
C ASP A 12 24.85 -0.25 19.40
N VAL A 13 24.11 -0.11 20.51
CA VAL A 13 23.92 1.17 21.23
C VAL A 13 25.25 1.67 21.80
N GLU A 14 26.04 0.80 22.44
CA GLU A 14 27.37 1.17 22.98
C GLU A 14 28.35 1.59 21.87
N ARG A 15 28.22 1.02 20.67
CA ARG A 15 29.01 1.39 19.48
C ARG A 15 28.54 2.66 18.80
N GLY A 16 27.46 3.29 19.27
CA GLY A 16 26.93 4.53 18.70
C GLY A 16 26.32 4.35 17.31
N LEU A 17 25.89 3.13 16.97
CA LEU A 17 25.20 2.86 15.72
C LEU A 17 23.78 3.44 15.82
N GLU A 18 23.50 4.48 15.04
CA GLU A 18 22.22 5.23 15.05
C GLU A 18 20.97 4.35 14.80
N ASN A 19 21.14 3.08 14.42
CA ASN A 19 20.09 2.13 14.06
C ASN A 19 20.06 0.86 14.91
N ALA A 20 20.65 0.83 16.12
CA ALA A 20 20.62 -0.35 16.99
C ALA A 20 19.20 -0.90 17.22
N GLN A 21 18.18 -0.03 17.33
CA GLN A 21 16.77 -0.41 17.53
C GLN A 21 16.14 -1.17 16.35
N ASN A 22 16.81 -1.22 15.19
CA ASN A 22 16.28 -1.79 13.95
C ASN A 22 16.94 -3.13 13.59
N ALA A 23 17.37 -3.92 14.58
CA ALA A 23 17.68 -5.33 14.39
C ALA A 23 16.39 -6.15 14.18
N SER A 24 15.58 -5.77 13.17
CA SER A 24 14.53 -6.64 12.67
C SER A 24 15.20 -7.92 12.18
N LEU A 25 14.75 -9.08 12.64
CA LEU A 25 15.17 -10.39 12.11
C LEU A 25 14.75 -10.58 10.64
N ARG A 26 14.20 -9.54 10.01
CA ARG A 26 13.78 -9.52 8.60
C ARG A 26 12.79 -10.64 8.30
N PHE A 27 12.01 -11.05 9.30
CA PHE A 27 11.00 -12.10 9.14
C PHE A 27 10.01 -11.74 8.04
N MET A 28 9.62 -10.46 7.96
CA MET A 28 8.74 -10.00 6.91
C MET A 28 9.39 -10.09 5.53
N GLU A 29 10.66 -9.70 5.38
CA GLU A 29 11.38 -9.83 4.10
C GLU A 29 11.46 -11.30 3.64
N GLN A 30 11.69 -12.22 4.58
CA GLN A 30 11.77 -13.66 4.29
C GLN A 30 10.38 -14.27 3.97
N ALA A 31 9.34 -13.80 4.64
CA ALA A 31 7.98 -14.32 4.50
C ALA A 31 7.13 -13.59 3.44
N ALA A 32 7.60 -12.46 2.90
CA ALA A 32 6.82 -11.60 1.99
C ALA A 32 6.24 -12.35 0.79
N SER A 33 7.01 -13.28 0.22
CA SER A 33 6.58 -14.13 -0.90
C SER A 33 5.35 -14.99 -0.63
N HIS A 34 5.06 -15.30 0.64
CA HIS A 34 3.93 -16.12 1.06
C HIS A 34 2.83 -15.26 1.70
N VAL A 35 3.22 -14.25 2.47
CA VAL A 35 2.28 -13.41 3.21
C VAL A 35 1.59 -12.39 2.29
N CYS A 36 2.33 -11.71 1.40
CA CYS A 36 1.74 -10.68 0.56
C CYS A 36 0.60 -11.21 -0.32
N PRO A 37 0.71 -12.36 -1.01
CA PRO A 37 -0.41 -12.91 -1.77
C PRO A 37 -1.65 -13.21 -0.91
N VAL A 38 -1.46 -13.71 0.32
CA VAL A 38 -2.56 -14.00 1.25
C VAL A 38 -3.24 -12.72 1.71
N LEU A 39 -2.48 -11.68 2.03
CA LEU A 39 -3.03 -10.37 2.39
C LEU A 39 -3.81 -9.76 1.23
N LEU A 40 -3.25 -9.80 0.01
CA LEU A 40 -3.89 -9.26 -1.18
C LEU A 40 -5.24 -9.95 -1.47
N GLU A 41 -5.28 -11.27 -1.34
CA GLU A 41 -6.53 -12.03 -1.52
C GLU A 41 -7.52 -11.76 -0.39
N ALA A 42 -7.06 -11.66 0.86
CA ALA A 42 -7.91 -11.34 2.01
C ALA A 42 -8.59 -9.96 1.89
N MET A 43 -7.92 -8.97 1.30
CA MET A 43 -8.53 -7.67 1.03
C MET A 43 -9.70 -7.76 0.05
N ALA A 44 -9.70 -8.71 -0.89
CA ALA A 44 -10.82 -8.89 -1.81
C ALA A 44 -12.02 -9.62 -1.18
N HIS A 45 -11.90 -10.12 0.05
CA HIS A 45 -12.96 -10.84 0.75
C HIS A 45 -13.72 -9.91 1.70
N HIS A 46 -14.70 -9.20 1.15
CA HIS A 46 -15.69 -8.44 1.93
C HIS A 46 -16.95 -9.29 2.14
N ASP A 47 -17.45 -9.40 3.37
CA ASP A 47 -18.72 -10.06 3.65
C ASP A 47 -19.88 -9.09 3.40
N ASP A 48 -20.99 -9.57 2.83
CA ASP A 48 -22.12 -8.73 2.40
C ASP A 48 -22.92 -8.14 3.59
N GLY A 49 -22.55 -8.47 4.83
CA GLY A 49 -23.15 -7.97 6.06
C GLY A 49 -22.21 -7.11 6.92
N ASP A 50 -21.01 -6.79 6.42
CA ASP A 50 -20.07 -5.92 7.13
C ASP A 50 -20.53 -4.46 7.04
N ASP A 51 -20.64 -3.79 8.19
CA ASP A 51 -20.86 -2.35 8.23
C ASP A 51 -19.54 -1.59 7.99
N GLU A 52 -19.62 -0.34 7.53
CA GLU A 52 -18.44 0.49 7.22
C GLU A 52 -17.53 0.72 8.45
N ASP A 53 -18.05 0.65 9.67
CA ASP A 53 -17.28 0.83 10.90
C ASP A 53 -16.65 -0.47 11.42
N ASP A 54 -17.01 -1.62 10.86
CA ASP A 54 -16.57 -2.92 11.39
C ASP A 54 -15.08 -3.18 11.11
N TRP A 55 -14.35 -3.68 12.10
CA TRP A 55 -12.97 -4.09 11.90
C TRP A 55 -12.90 -5.51 11.31
N THR A 56 -12.87 -5.58 9.98
CA THR A 56 -12.91 -6.84 9.23
C THR A 56 -11.51 -7.39 8.92
N PRO A 57 -11.38 -8.69 8.59
CA PRO A 57 -10.13 -9.27 8.10
C PRO A 57 -9.56 -8.54 6.87
N ALA A 58 -10.41 -8.03 5.98
CA ALA A 58 -9.98 -7.25 4.82
C ALA A 58 -9.26 -5.94 5.24
N LYS A 59 -9.83 -5.19 6.19
CA LYS A 59 -9.19 -3.97 6.74
C LYS A 59 -7.89 -4.29 7.47
N ALA A 60 -7.87 -5.36 8.25
CA ALA A 60 -6.67 -5.83 8.93
C ALA A 60 -5.57 -6.21 7.92
N ALA A 61 -5.93 -6.83 6.80
CA ALA A 61 -4.99 -7.17 5.73
C ALA A 61 -4.41 -5.93 5.06
N GLY A 62 -5.22 -4.89 4.82
CA GLY A 62 -4.75 -3.61 4.28
C GLY A 62 -3.71 -2.94 5.19
N VAL A 63 -4.00 -2.82 6.48
CA VAL A 63 -3.04 -2.27 7.47
C VAL A 63 -1.80 -3.14 7.59
N CYS A 64 -1.94 -4.46 7.57
CA CYS A 64 -0.80 -5.36 7.60
C CYS A 64 0.10 -5.18 6.37
N LEU A 65 -0.49 -5.00 5.18
CA LEU A 65 0.25 -4.74 3.94
C LEU A 65 1.00 -3.40 4.00
N MET A 66 0.41 -2.36 4.60
CA MET A 66 1.09 -1.07 4.83
C MET A 66 2.33 -1.24 5.72
N LEU A 67 2.19 -1.96 6.83
CA LEU A 67 3.32 -2.24 7.73
C LEU A 67 4.38 -3.12 7.05
N ALA A 68 3.95 -4.08 6.22
CA ALA A 68 4.83 -4.91 5.43
C ALA A 68 5.61 -4.08 4.40
N ALA A 69 5.00 -3.07 3.77
CA ALA A 69 5.68 -2.18 2.83
C ALA A 69 6.82 -1.40 3.49
N GLN A 70 6.64 -0.91 4.72
CA GLN A 70 7.69 -0.21 5.47
C GLN A 70 8.86 -1.13 5.87
N CYS A 71 8.56 -2.42 6.11
CA CYS A 71 9.55 -3.43 6.48
C CYS A 71 10.33 -3.96 5.26
N VAL A 72 9.61 -4.34 4.19
CA VAL A 72 10.15 -4.99 2.99
C VAL A 72 10.69 -3.97 1.98
N ARG A 73 10.20 -2.72 2.03
CA ARG A 73 10.61 -1.60 1.17
C ARG A 73 10.45 -1.97 -0.31
N ASP A 74 11.46 -1.70 -1.13
CA ASP A 74 11.41 -1.86 -2.59
C ASP A 74 10.93 -3.24 -3.05
N ASP A 75 11.25 -4.31 -2.34
CA ASP A 75 10.89 -5.66 -2.75
C ASP A 75 9.38 -5.93 -2.65
N ILE A 76 8.63 -5.13 -1.88
CA ILE A 76 7.18 -5.27 -1.73
C ILE A 76 6.47 -5.13 -3.09
N VAL A 77 7.03 -4.28 -3.96
CA VAL A 77 6.51 -3.96 -5.28
C VAL A 77 6.37 -5.22 -6.14
N ASN A 78 7.34 -6.13 -6.05
CA ASN A 78 7.36 -7.36 -6.83
C ASN A 78 6.16 -8.28 -6.53
N TYR A 79 5.65 -8.22 -5.29
CA TYR A 79 4.52 -9.05 -4.85
C TYR A 79 3.17 -8.41 -5.15
N VAL A 80 3.11 -7.08 -5.22
CA VAL A 80 1.86 -6.32 -5.40
C VAL A 80 1.54 -6.01 -6.86
N ILE A 81 2.56 -5.82 -7.72
CA ILE A 81 2.37 -5.57 -9.17
C ILE A 81 1.39 -6.56 -9.85
N PRO A 82 1.46 -7.89 -9.62
CA PRO A 82 0.55 -8.82 -10.26
C PRO A 82 -0.94 -8.57 -9.93
N PHE A 83 -1.22 -7.88 -8.83
CA PHE A 83 -2.56 -7.57 -8.37
C PHE A 83 -3.16 -6.34 -9.09
N PHE A 84 -2.33 -5.49 -9.72
CA PHE A 84 -2.80 -4.31 -10.46
C PHE A 84 -3.68 -4.65 -11.66
N LYS A 85 -3.61 -5.88 -12.17
CA LYS A 85 -4.56 -6.38 -13.20
C LYS A 85 -6.03 -6.22 -12.77
N HIS A 86 -6.30 -6.11 -11.46
CA HIS A 86 -7.65 -6.00 -10.91
C HIS A 86 -8.19 -4.57 -10.87
N PHE A 87 -7.44 -3.53 -11.24
CA PHE A 87 -7.95 -2.15 -11.34
C PHE A 87 -9.19 -2.02 -12.24
N GLN A 88 -9.35 -2.91 -13.22
CA GLN A 88 -10.50 -2.94 -14.13
C GLN A 88 -11.39 -4.17 -13.93
N ASN A 89 -11.29 -4.83 -12.77
CA ASN A 89 -12.10 -6.02 -12.49
C ASN A 89 -13.59 -5.66 -12.49
N PRO A 90 -14.48 -6.46 -13.13
CA PRO A 90 -15.93 -6.27 -13.02
C PRO A 90 -16.45 -6.40 -11.58
N ASP A 91 -15.80 -7.20 -10.75
CA ASP A 91 -16.08 -7.28 -9.32
C ASP A 91 -15.47 -6.08 -8.59
N TRP A 92 -16.32 -5.35 -7.87
CA TRP A 92 -15.92 -4.17 -7.11
C TRP A 92 -15.00 -4.53 -5.96
N LYS A 93 -15.12 -5.74 -5.37
CA LYS A 93 -14.30 -6.17 -4.23
C LYS A 93 -12.82 -6.28 -4.62
N TYR A 94 -12.53 -6.94 -5.75
CA TYR A 94 -11.18 -7.00 -6.29
C TYR A 94 -10.66 -5.65 -6.81
N LYS A 95 -11.56 -4.81 -7.34
CA LYS A 95 -11.18 -3.47 -7.81
C LYS A 95 -10.76 -2.57 -6.65
N GLU A 96 -11.58 -2.51 -5.60
CA GLU A 96 -11.28 -1.79 -4.36
C GLU A 96 -9.97 -2.30 -3.75
N ALA A 97 -9.85 -3.62 -3.59
CA ALA A 97 -8.64 -4.23 -3.03
C ALA A 97 -7.37 -3.88 -3.82
N ALA A 98 -7.46 -3.77 -5.16
CA ALA A 98 -6.31 -3.39 -5.98
C ALA A 98 -5.86 -1.95 -5.74
N ILE A 99 -6.81 -1.04 -5.59
CA ILE A 99 -6.55 0.36 -5.28
C ILE A 99 -6.02 0.50 -3.85
N MET A 100 -6.59 -0.24 -2.90
CA MET A 100 -6.11 -0.32 -1.52
C MET A 100 -4.67 -0.84 -1.47
N ALA A 101 -4.37 -1.94 -2.17
CA ALA A 101 -3.03 -2.52 -2.26
C ALA A 101 -1.99 -1.51 -2.76
N PHE A 102 -2.34 -0.80 -3.84
CA PHE A 102 -1.48 0.22 -4.42
C PHE A 102 -1.23 1.37 -3.44
N GLY A 103 -2.29 1.94 -2.85
CA GLY A 103 -2.15 3.02 -1.86
C GLY A 103 -1.34 2.59 -0.62
N SER A 104 -1.48 1.32 -0.21
CA SER A 104 -0.76 0.76 0.94
C SER A 104 0.75 0.65 0.74
N ILE A 105 1.22 0.42 -0.48
CA ILE A 105 2.66 0.31 -0.77
C ILE A 105 3.34 1.66 -1.07
N LEU A 106 2.60 2.77 -1.07
CA LEU A 106 3.18 4.10 -1.34
C LEU A 106 4.05 4.65 -0.19
N ASP A 107 4.11 3.94 0.93
CA ASP A 107 4.98 4.24 2.06
C ASP A 107 5.86 3.03 2.40
N GLY A 108 7.14 3.14 2.06
CA GLY A 108 8.13 2.07 2.25
C GLY A 108 9.19 2.04 1.13
N PRO A 109 8.80 1.80 -0.14
CA PRO A 109 9.71 1.82 -1.28
C PRO A 109 10.30 3.21 -1.58
N ASP A 110 11.41 3.25 -2.31
CA ASP A 110 11.99 4.51 -2.82
C ASP A 110 10.97 5.24 -3.72
N PRO A 111 10.63 6.51 -3.41
CA PRO A 111 9.71 7.31 -4.22
C PRO A 111 10.06 7.34 -5.71
N LYS A 112 11.34 7.27 -6.08
CA LYS A 112 11.79 7.24 -7.49
C LYS A 112 11.38 5.97 -8.22
N LYS A 113 11.26 4.84 -7.50
CA LYS A 113 10.76 3.58 -8.05
C LYS A 113 9.24 3.59 -8.15
N LEU A 114 8.56 4.27 -7.23
CA LEU A 114 7.11 4.38 -7.22
C LEU A 114 6.59 5.34 -8.29
N LEU A 115 7.34 6.39 -8.63
CA LEU A 115 6.91 7.42 -9.60
C LEU A 115 6.38 6.86 -10.94
N PRO A 116 7.11 6.00 -11.69
CA PRO A 116 6.60 5.47 -12.95
C PRO A 116 5.35 4.60 -12.75
N MET A 117 5.28 3.84 -11.65
CA MET A 117 4.10 3.02 -11.34
C MET A 117 2.88 3.90 -11.01
N ALA A 118 3.10 4.99 -10.27
CA ALA A 118 2.06 5.94 -9.94
C ALA A 118 1.54 6.66 -11.20
N GLN A 119 2.40 7.01 -12.14
CA GLN A 119 1.99 7.56 -13.43
C GLN A 119 1.11 6.60 -14.23
N GLU A 120 1.43 5.31 -14.22
CA GLU A 120 0.65 4.28 -14.91
C GLU A 120 -0.69 4.00 -14.22
N ALA A 121 -0.72 3.99 -12.88
CA ALA A 121 -1.93 3.71 -12.10
C ALA A 121 -2.89 4.91 -12.02
N LEU A 122 -2.39 6.15 -12.13
CA LEU A 122 -3.17 7.37 -11.92
C LEU A 122 -4.44 7.46 -12.78
N PRO A 123 -4.44 7.16 -14.09
CA PRO A 123 -5.67 7.17 -14.90
C PRO A 123 -6.73 6.18 -14.39
N ALA A 124 -6.31 5.02 -13.90
CA ALA A 124 -7.22 4.02 -13.36
C ALA A 124 -7.82 4.47 -12.01
N ILE A 125 -7.02 5.08 -11.15
CA ILE A 125 -7.47 5.64 -9.86
C ILE A 125 -8.45 6.80 -10.09
N VAL A 126 -8.14 7.72 -11.02
CA VAL A 126 -9.03 8.82 -11.38
C VAL A 126 -10.36 8.29 -11.96
N ALA A 127 -10.34 7.24 -12.77
CA ALA A 127 -11.56 6.60 -13.24
C ALA A 127 -12.37 5.95 -12.11
N ALA A 128 -11.68 5.35 -11.12
CA ALA A 128 -12.31 4.69 -9.97
C ALA A 128 -13.02 5.67 -9.01
N MET A 129 -12.60 6.93 -8.97
CA MET A 129 -13.32 7.99 -8.25
C MET A 129 -14.75 8.22 -8.77
N CYS A 130 -15.05 7.81 -10.00
CA CYS A 130 -16.39 7.85 -10.59
C CYS A 130 -17.07 6.47 -10.64
N ASP A 131 -16.59 5.48 -9.88
CA ASP A 131 -17.16 4.14 -9.88
C ASP A 131 -18.58 4.12 -9.27
N LYS A 132 -19.41 3.17 -9.71
CA LYS A 132 -20.76 2.96 -9.18
C LYS A 132 -20.75 2.56 -7.70
N ASN A 133 -19.72 1.84 -7.26
CA ASN A 133 -19.61 1.37 -5.88
C ASN A 133 -18.95 2.45 -5.00
N VAL A 134 -19.54 2.74 -3.83
CA VAL A 134 -19.06 3.77 -2.91
C VAL A 134 -17.70 3.43 -2.30
N ASN A 135 -17.49 2.18 -1.89
CA ASN A 135 -16.22 1.72 -1.31
C ASN A 135 -15.05 1.92 -2.29
N VAL A 136 -15.30 1.64 -3.58
CA VAL A 136 -14.29 1.88 -4.64
C VAL A 136 -13.94 3.36 -4.74
N ARG A 137 -14.94 4.26 -4.66
CA ARG A 137 -14.71 5.71 -4.73
C ARG A 137 -13.95 6.21 -3.52
N ASP A 138 -14.31 5.77 -2.32
CA ASP A 138 -13.67 6.20 -1.08
C ASP A 138 -12.22 5.73 -1.01
N THR A 139 -11.96 4.46 -1.36
CA THR A 139 -10.60 3.93 -1.46
C THR A 139 -9.80 4.61 -2.57
N ALA A 140 -10.42 4.96 -3.70
CA ALA A 140 -9.76 5.74 -4.75
C ALA A 140 -9.38 7.16 -4.26
N ALA A 141 -10.24 7.82 -3.49
CA ALA A 141 -9.96 9.14 -2.94
C ALA A 141 -8.79 9.10 -1.96
N TRP A 142 -8.79 8.10 -1.08
CA TRP A 142 -7.68 7.85 -0.16
C TRP A 142 -6.37 7.57 -0.90
N ALA A 143 -6.38 6.64 -1.87
CA ALA A 143 -5.18 6.28 -2.63
C ALA A 143 -4.65 7.45 -3.46
N LEU A 144 -5.53 8.25 -4.06
CA LEU A 144 -5.16 9.45 -4.81
C LEU A 144 -4.46 10.48 -3.92
N GLY A 145 -4.97 10.71 -2.70
CA GLY A 145 -4.31 11.58 -1.72
C GLY A 145 -2.89 11.11 -1.42
N ARG A 146 -2.71 9.80 -1.21
CA ARG A 146 -1.38 9.22 -0.98
C ARG A 146 -0.43 9.34 -2.16
N VAL A 147 -0.92 9.20 -3.40
CA VAL A 147 -0.11 9.40 -4.61
C VAL A 147 0.43 10.83 -4.65
N ILE A 148 -0.42 11.82 -4.38
CA ILE A 148 -0.06 13.23 -4.41
C ILE A 148 0.97 13.54 -3.30
N ASP A 149 0.78 12.99 -2.11
CA ASP A 149 1.69 13.19 -0.98
C ASP A 149 3.07 12.54 -1.21
N THR A 150 3.09 11.28 -1.66
CA THR A 150 4.34 10.54 -1.88
C THR A 150 5.08 11.04 -3.12
N CYS A 151 4.36 11.34 -4.21
CA CYS A 151 4.93 11.73 -5.50
C CYS A 151 4.63 13.20 -5.81
N SER A 152 5.20 14.12 -5.03
CA SER A 152 5.05 15.58 -5.24
C SER A 152 5.41 16.05 -6.66
N GLU A 153 6.22 15.30 -7.40
CA GLU A 153 6.49 15.55 -8.83
C GLU A 153 5.22 15.46 -9.70
N LEU A 154 4.29 14.57 -9.38
CA LEU A 154 2.99 14.47 -10.05
C LEU A 154 2.10 15.66 -9.73
N ALA A 155 2.19 16.19 -8.50
CA ALA A 155 1.51 17.41 -8.12
C ALA A 155 2.02 18.64 -8.89
N ASN A 156 3.25 18.58 -9.44
CA ASN A 156 3.78 19.66 -10.28
C ASN A 156 3.43 19.50 -11.77
N ASN A 157 2.85 18.37 -12.17
CA ASN A 157 2.43 18.14 -13.55
C ASN A 157 1.05 18.76 -13.79
N ALA A 158 1.02 19.92 -14.44
CA ALA A 158 -0.20 20.70 -14.69
C ALA A 158 -1.28 19.95 -15.48
N GLU A 159 -0.90 19.06 -16.40
CA GLU A 159 -1.85 18.25 -17.19
C GLU A 159 -2.51 17.17 -16.33
N LEU A 160 -1.72 16.49 -15.49
CA LEU A 160 -2.25 15.50 -14.55
C LEU A 160 -3.13 16.17 -13.49
N LEU A 161 -2.72 17.31 -12.94
CA LEU A 161 -3.53 18.11 -12.03
C LEU A 161 -4.87 18.51 -12.65
N GLN A 162 -4.90 18.94 -13.93
CA GLN A 162 -6.14 19.26 -14.62
C GLN A 162 -7.09 18.06 -14.76
N SER A 163 -6.56 16.84 -14.86
CA SER A 163 -7.39 15.62 -14.89
C SER A 163 -7.94 15.23 -13.52
N VAL A 164 -7.21 15.53 -12.45
CA VAL A 164 -7.53 15.14 -11.07
C VAL A 164 -8.44 16.15 -10.38
N LEU A 165 -8.23 17.45 -10.61
CA LEU A 165 -8.97 18.54 -9.96
C LEU A 165 -10.50 18.45 -10.10
N PRO A 166 -11.08 18.12 -11.27
CA PRO A 166 -12.54 18.00 -11.43
C PRO A 166 -13.15 16.85 -10.63
N VAL A 167 -12.34 15.90 -10.18
CA VAL A 167 -12.75 14.69 -9.48
C VAL A 167 -12.66 14.86 -7.96
N LEU A 168 -11.92 15.89 -7.50
CA LEU A 168 -11.79 16.28 -6.10
C LEU A 168 -12.83 17.33 -5.66
N SER A 169 -13.58 17.92 -6.60
CA SER A 169 -14.59 18.96 -6.36
C SER A 169 -15.99 18.39 -6.19
#